data_AF-A0AAU5HGG0-F1
#
_entry.id   AF-A0AAU5HGG0-F1
#
_cell.length_a   1.000
_cell.length_b   1.000
_cell.length_c   1.000
_cell.angle_alpha   90.00
_cell.angle_beta   90.00
_cell.angle_gamma   90.00
#
_symmetry.space_group_name_H-M   'P 1'
#
loop_
_entity.id
_entity.type
_entity.pdbx_description
1 polymer ?
#
loop_
_entity_poly.entity_id
_entity_poly.type
_entity_poly.pdbx_seq_one_letter_code
_entity_poly.pdbx_strand_id
1 'polypeptide(L)'
;MAQVLKMPTTTELPDSPQRKFVEELFAYYRDAGRPALRIITDDIAAQFDAFTASRETIRRMLRGKTVPVNWQVVDAVLTVLCARANIDPDTERWEGSYDDSPTHRKNLRNLWNEALDAPPPPPAQASGWGAPARSYSDEPPF
;
A
#
# COMPACT_ATOMS: atom_id res chain seq x y z
N MET A 1 -9.74 -11.91 19.71
CA MET A 1 -9.96 -12.52 18.38
C MET A 1 -9.11 -11.78 17.37
N ALA A 2 -8.30 -12.48 16.59
CA ALA A 2 -7.48 -11.84 15.55
C ALA A 2 -8.40 -11.41 14.39
N GLN A 3 -8.55 -10.10 14.17
CA GLN A 3 -9.25 -9.61 12.98
C GLN A 3 -8.34 -9.82 11.78
N VAL A 4 -8.75 -10.74 10.90
CA VAL A 4 -8.15 -10.90 9.58
C VAL A 4 -8.37 -9.61 8.80
N LEU A 5 -7.28 -8.99 8.35
CA LEU A 5 -7.40 -7.83 7.46
C LEU A 5 -8.04 -8.30 6.15
N LYS A 6 -9.00 -7.54 5.64
CA LYS A 6 -9.57 -7.75 4.30
C LYS A 6 -8.93 -6.75 3.35
N MET A 7 -8.76 -7.19 2.11
CA MET A 7 -8.28 -6.34 1.02
C MET A 7 -9.28 -5.19 0.83
N PRO A 8 -8.80 -3.93 0.72
CA PRO A 8 -9.69 -2.81 0.47
C PRO A 8 -10.39 -2.97 -0.89
N THR A 9 -11.66 -2.59 -0.93
CA THR A 9 -12.46 -2.64 -2.17
C THR A 9 -12.09 -1.50 -3.12
N THR A 10 -12.45 -1.61 -4.40
CA THR A 10 -12.21 -0.55 -5.39
C THR A 10 -12.86 0.79 -5.07
N THR A 11 -13.92 0.76 -4.27
CA THR A 11 -14.57 1.97 -3.75
C THR A 11 -13.76 2.65 -2.65
N GLU A 12 -12.97 1.88 -1.88
CA GLU A 12 -12.11 2.40 -0.80
C GLU A 12 -10.72 2.80 -1.31
N LEU A 13 -10.21 2.10 -2.32
CA LEU A 13 -8.91 2.35 -2.94
C LEU A 13 -9.06 2.24 -4.47
N PRO A 14 -9.22 3.38 -5.18
CA PRO A 14 -9.37 3.38 -6.63
C PRO A 14 -8.12 2.82 -7.31
N ASP A 15 -8.24 2.46 -8.60
CA ASP A 15 -7.10 2.00 -9.40
C ASP A 15 -6.03 3.11 -9.45
N SER A 16 -4.95 2.93 -8.70
CA SER A 16 -3.90 3.93 -8.48
C SER A 16 -2.58 3.23 -8.17
N PRO A 17 -1.42 3.87 -8.33
CA PRO A 17 -0.12 3.26 -8.00
C PRO A 17 -0.07 2.73 -6.57
N GLN A 18 -0.68 3.46 -5.64
CA GLN A 18 -0.88 3.02 -4.26
C GLN A 18 -1.68 1.71 -4.15
N ARG A 19 -2.70 1.52 -4.99
CA ARG A 19 -3.49 0.29 -5.03
C ARG A 19 -2.59 -0.87 -5.42
N LYS A 20 -1.87 -0.76 -6.54
CA LYS A 20 -0.96 -1.83 -7.01
C LYS A 20 0.05 -2.24 -5.94
N PHE A 21 0.63 -1.27 -5.23
CA PHE A 21 1.50 -1.51 -4.08
C PHE A 21 0.81 -2.32 -2.96
N VAL A 22 -0.41 -1.92 -2.58
CA VAL A 22 -1.18 -2.62 -1.54
C VAL A 22 -1.59 -4.01 -1.99
N GLU A 23 -2.04 -4.18 -3.23
CA GLU A 23 -2.46 -5.47 -3.79
C GLU A 23 -1.30 -6.47 -3.78
N GLU A 24 -0.12 -6.00 -4.16
CA GLU A 24 1.11 -6.79 -4.11
C GLU A 24 1.45 -7.23 -2.68
N LEU A 25 1.48 -6.28 -1.74
CA LEU A 25 1.75 -6.60 -0.33
C LEU A 25 0.69 -7.55 0.25
N PHE A 26 -0.56 -7.41 -0.19
CA PHE A 26 -1.67 -8.25 0.25
C PHE A 26 -1.56 -9.68 -0.30
N ALA A 27 -0.93 -9.88 -1.45
CA ALA A 27 -0.65 -11.20 -1.99
C ALA A 27 0.25 -11.98 -1.04
N TYR A 28 1.37 -11.40 -0.60
CA TYR A 28 2.25 -12.01 0.41
C TYR A 28 1.57 -12.19 1.76
N TYR A 29 0.73 -11.23 2.18
CA TYR A 29 -0.07 -11.36 3.40
C TYR A 29 -1.02 -12.56 3.35
N ARG A 30 -1.64 -12.81 2.19
CA ARG A 30 -2.52 -13.95 1.98
C ARG A 30 -1.73 -15.26 1.96
N ASP A 31 -0.58 -15.27 1.31
CA ASP A 31 0.28 -16.44 1.19
C ASP A 31 0.87 -16.87 2.54
N ALA A 32 1.27 -15.89 3.36
CA ALA A 32 1.70 -16.08 4.74
C ALA A 32 0.59 -16.56 5.72
N GLY A 33 -0.60 -16.88 5.22
CA GLY A 33 -1.72 -17.38 6.03
C GLY A 33 -2.47 -16.29 6.81
N ARG A 34 -2.38 -15.03 6.38
CA ARG A 34 -3.05 -13.87 7.00
C ARG A 34 -2.71 -13.68 8.49
N PRO A 35 -1.41 -13.52 8.83
CA PRO A 35 -0.98 -13.39 10.22
C PRO A 35 -1.65 -12.19 10.90
N ALA A 36 -1.83 -12.27 12.22
CA ALA A 36 -2.32 -11.12 12.98
C ALA A 36 -1.26 -10.01 13.00
N LEU A 37 -1.68 -8.73 12.99
CA LEU A 37 -0.75 -7.59 13.02
C LEU A 37 0.24 -7.65 14.20
N ARG A 38 -0.19 -8.22 15.34
CA ARG A 38 0.68 -8.42 16.50
C ARG A 38 1.85 -9.36 16.20
N ILE A 39 1.59 -10.43 15.44
CA ILE A 39 2.61 -11.40 15.05
C ILE A 39 3.62 -10.73 14.13
N ILE A 40 3.13 -9.97 13.14
CA ILE A 40 4.01 -9.22 12.22
C ILE A 40 4.90 -8.24 13.00
N THR A 41 4.34 -7.47 13.94
CA THR A 41 5.15 -6.53 14.73
C THR A 41 6.17 -7.22 15.63
N ASP A 42 5.84 -8.41 16.15
CA ASP A 42 6.71 -9.20 17.03
C ASP A 42 7.87 -9.81 16.23
N ASP A 43 7.57 -10.40 15.07
CA ASP A 43 8.57 -10.90 14.11
C ASP A 43 9.52 -9.77 13.65
N ILE A 44 8.99 -8.57 13.35
CA ILE A 44 9.83 -7.42 12.98
C ILE A 44 10.74 -7.02 14.15
N ALA A 45 10.21 -6.93 15.37
CA ALA A 45 11.01 -6.58 16.55
C ALA A 45 12.07 -7.65 16.88
N ALA A 46 11.80 -8.92 16.59
CA ALA A 46 12.74 -10.01 16.80
C ALA A 46 13.85 -10.05 15.73
N GLN A 47 13.56 -9.65 14.50
CA GLN A 47 14.49 -9.74 13.37
C GLN A 47 15.24 -8.42 13.08
N PHE A 48 14.65 -7.28 13.43
CA PHE A 48 15.19 -5.94 13.14
C PHE A 48 15.35 -5.12 14.42
N ASP A 49 16.54 -5.16 15.01
CA ASP A 49 16.88 -4.39 16.22
C ASP A 49 16.91 -2.86 15.96
N ALA A 50 17.22 -2.47 14.72
CA ALA A 50 17.47 -1.07 14.36
C ALA A 50 16.21 -0.21 14.20
N PHE A 51 15.02 -0.78 14.05
CA PHE A 51 13.78 0.01 13.96
C PHE A 51 12.54 -0.78 14.35
N THR A 52 11.59 -0.08 14.97
CA THR A 52 10.28 -0.63 15.33
C THR A 52 9.20 -0.04 14.43
N ALA A 53 8.49 -0.88 13.68
CA ALA A 53 7.32 -0.46 12.92
C ALA A 53 6.06 -0.48 13.82
N SER A 54 5.45 0.67 14.03
CA SER A 54 4.21 0.76 14.81
C SER A 54 3.08 -0.06 14.19
N ARG A 55 2.33 -0.80 15.02
CA ARG A 55 1.18 -1.62 14.58
C ARG A 55 0.16 -0.81 13.78
N GLU A 56 -0.03 0.46 14.12
CA GLU A 56 -0.87 1.39 13.38
C GLU A 56 -0.33 1.70 11.98
N THR A 57 0.98 1.90 11.84
CA THR A 57 1.63 2.13 10.55
C THR A 57 1.44 0.94 9.63
N ILE A 58 1.72 -0.28 10.13
CA ILE A 58 1.52 -1.51 9.35
C ILE A 58 0.05 -1.68 8.96
N ARG A 59 -0.88 -1.42 9.89
CA ARG A 59 -2.32 -1.49 9.62
C ARG A 59 -2.76 -0.49 8.54
N ARG A 60 -2.28 0.76 8.61
CA ARG A 60 -2.62 1.81 7.63
C ARG A 60 -2.01 1.50 6.27
N MET A 61 -0.80 0.95 6.25
CA MET A 61 -0.11 0.52 5.02
C MET A 61 -0.87 -0.62 4.33
N LEU A 62 -1.19 -1.71 5.05
CA LEU A 62 -1.95 -2.84 4.48
C LEU A 62 -3.38 -2.47 4.07
N ARG A 63 -3.92 -1.35 4.57
CA ARG A 63 -5.22 -0.80 4.13
C ARG A 63 -5.11 0.20 2.98
N GLY A 64 -3.91 0.53 2.52
CA GLY A 64 -3.72 1.59 1.53
C GLY A 64 -4.14 2.97 2.02
N LYS A 65 -4.10 3.23 3.34
CA LYS A 65 -4.37 4.55 3.91
C LYS A 65 -3.14 5.44 3.95
N THR A 66 -1.95 4.82 3.97
CA THR A 66 -0.68 5.53 4.00
C THR A 66 0.36 4.70 3.26
N VAL A 67 1.27 5.37 2.57
CA VAL A 67 2.48 4.76 2.02
C VAL A 67 3.64 5.28 2.88
N PRO A 68 4.33 4.42 3.63
CA PRO A 68 5.43 4.88 4.47
C PRO A 68 6.57 5.44 3.61
N VAL A 69 7.14 6.58 4.01
CA VAL A 69 8.26 7.23 3.31
C VAL A 69 9.59 6.48 3.53
N ASN A 70 9.68 5.65 4.57
CA ASN A 70 10.88 4.85 4.82
C ASN A 70 10.72 3.45 4.21
N TRP A 71 11.57 3.14 3.22
CA TRP A 71 11.65 1.82 2.59
C TRP A 71 11.96 0.71 3.60
N GLN A 72 12.76 0.96 4.64
CA GLN A 72 13.12 -0.06 5.62
C GLN A 72 11.89 -0.68 6.30
N VAL A 73 10.86 0.13 6.57
CA VAL A 73 9.60 -0.35 7.16
C VAL A 73 8.86 -1.29 6.21
N VAL A 74 8.86 -0.97 4.91
CA VAL A 74 8.25 -1.81 3.88
C VAL A 74 9.04 -3.11 3.72
N ASP A 75 10.37 -3.01 3.67
CA ASP A 75 11.27 -4.14 3.51
C ASP A 75 11.18 -5.14 4.66
N ALA A 76 11.10 -4.69 5.91
CA ALA A 76 10.91 -5.59 7.05
C ALA A 76 9.54 -6.27 7.02
N VAL A 77 8.47 -5.56 6.67
CA VAL A 77 7.15 -6.18 6.54
C VAL A 77 7.16 -7.22 5.42
N LEU A 78 7.76 -6.90 4.26
CA LEU A 78 7.93 -7.85 3.17
C LEU A 78 8.73 -9.08 3.64
N THR A 79 9.88 -8.87 4.27
CA THR A 79 10.77 -9.95 4.72
C THR A 79 10.05 -10.90 5.67
N VAL A 80 9.31 -10.38 6.65
CA VAL A 80 8.54 -11.19 7.59
C VAL A 80 7.41 -11.94 6.88
N LEU A 81 6.70 -11.30 5.94
CA LEU A 81 5.63 -11.97 5.20
C LEU A 81 6.19 -13.07 4.29
N CYS A 82 7.28 -12.81 3.59
CA CYS A 82 8.01 -13.77 2.75
C CYS A 82 8.53 -14.96 3.57
N ALA A 83 9.17 -14.70 4.71
CA ALA A 83 9.65 -15.75 5.61
C ALA A 83 8.51 -16.68 6.08
N ARG A 84 7.34 -16.10 6.38
CA ARG A 84 6.15 -16.89 6.79
C ARG A 84 5.46 -17.60 5.63
N ALA A 85 5.56 -17.06 4.43
CA ALA A 85 5.10 -17.67 3.19
C ALA A 85 6.08 -18.73 2.65
N ASN A 86 7.27 -18.86 3.24
CA ASN A 86 8.38 -19.65 2.71
C ASN A 86 8.75 -19.26 1.27
N ILE A 87 8.65 -17.96 0.97
CA ILE A 87 9.03 -17.32 -0.28
C ILE A 87 10.34 -16.56 -0.03
N ASP A 88 11.31 -16.72 -0.93
CA ASP A 88 12.53 -15.93 -0.87
C ASP A 88 12.30 -14.55 -1.53
N PRO A 89 12.49 -13.42 -0.83
CA PRO A 89 12.22 -12.09 -1.36
C PRO A 89 13.19 -11.65 -2.46
N ASP A 90 14.35 -12.30 -2.57
CA ASP A 90 15.39 -12.03 -3.55
C ASP A 90 15.34 -13.01 -4.73
N THR A 91 14.37 -13.94 -4.75
CA THR A 91 14.10 -14.78 -5.91
C THR A 91 13.28 -14.06 -6.98
N GLU A 92 13.36 -14.58 -8.20
CA GLU A 92 12.64 -14.08 -9.35
C GLU A 92 11.13 -14.21 -9.14
N ARG A 93 10.40 -13.12 -9.38
CA ARG A 93 8.96 -13.10 -9.15
C ARG A 93 8.17 -14.00 -10.10
N TRP A 94 8.67 -14.19 -11.32
CA TRP A 94 8.00 -14.91 -12.39
C TRP A 94 8.86 -16.08 -12.86
N GLU A 95 8.37 -17.29 -12.68
CA GLU A 95 9.02 -18.51 -13.17
C GLU A 95 9.14 -18.46 -14.71
N GLY A 96 10.36 -18.62 -15.24
CA GLY A 96 10.62 -18.60 -16.68
C GLY A 96 10.72 -17.22 -17.31
N SER A 97 10.93 -16.18 -16.51
CA SER A 97 11.16 -14.84 -17.02
C SER A 97 12.59 -14.67 -17.56
N TYR A 98 12.80 -13.68 -18.44
CA TYR A 98 14.12 -13.40 -19.02
C TYR A 98 15.08 -12.87 -17.95
N ASP A 99 16.39 -12.98 -18.20
CA ASP A 99 17.56 -12.69 -17.32
C ASP A 99 17.50 -11.37 -16.48
N ASP A 100 16.59 -10.45 -16.76
CA ASP A 100 16.38 -9.19 -16.02
C ASP A 100 15.03 -9.13 -15.25
N SER A 101 14.45 -10.28 -14.90
CA SER A 101 13.19 -10.27 -14.15
C SER A 101 13.37 -9.66 -12.76
N PRO A 102 12.52 -8.70 -12.34
CA PRO A 102 12.65 -8.11 -11.03
C PRO A 102 12.35 -9.16 -9.95
N THR A 103 13.20 -9.21 -8.93
CA THR A 103 12.94 -9.99 -7.72
C THR A 103 11.67 -9.48 -7.02
N HIS A 104 11.07 -10.31 -6.15
CA HIS A 104 9.90 -9.90 -5.35
C HIS A 104 10.14 -8.56 -4.63
N ARG A 105 11.32 -8.38 -4.04
CA ARG A 105 11.78 -7.15 -3.41
C ARG A 105 11.91 -5.98 -4.39
N LYS A 106 12.57 -6.18 -5.53
CA LYS A 106 12.77 -5.12 -6.54
C LYS A 106 11.44 -4.66 -7.14
N ASN A 107 10.52 -5.59 -7.40
CA ASN A 107 9.18 -5.27 -7.89
C ASN A 107 8.38 -4.44 -6.88
N LEU A 108 8.35 -4.86 -5.60
CA LEU A 108 7.65 -4.10 -4.56
C LEU A 108 8.26 -2.71 -4.36
N ARG A 109 9.59 -2.59 -4.48
CA ARG A 109 10.29 -1.30 -4.40
C ARG A 109 9.89 -0.34 -5.51
N ASN A 110 9.72 -0.84 -6.72
CA ASN A 110 9.24 -0.04 -7.85
C ASN A 110 7.82 0.47 -7.59
N LEU A 111 6.91 -0.43 -7.19
CA LEU A 111 5.52 -0.05 -6.85
C LEU A 111 5.45 0.95 -5.70
N TRP A 112 6.34 0.82 -4.71
CA TRP A 112 6.45 1.75 -3.60
C TRP A 112 6.92 3.15 -4.07
N ASN A 113 7.94 3.23 -4.91
CA ASN A 113 8.38 4.49 -5.51
C ASN A 113 7.24 5.13 -6.33
N GLU A 114 6.60 4.36 -7.21
CA GLU A 114 5.45 4.84 -8.00
C GLU A 114 4.31 5.35 -7.10
N ALA A 115 4.09 4.73 -5.94
CA ALA A 115 3.09 5.16 -4.97
C ALA A 115 3.49 6.44 -4.20
N LEU A 116 4.78 6.73 -4.06
CA LEU A 116 5.30 7.96 -3.48
C LEU A 116 5.35 9.12 -4.48
N ASP A 117 5.72 8.83 -5.73
CA ASP A 117 5.78 9.79 -6.83
C ASP A 117 4.39 10.15 -7.38
N ALA A 118 3.37 9.31 -7.12
CA ALA A 118 2.00 9.59 -7.52
C ALA A 118 1.50 10.89 -6.88
N PRO A 119 0.92 11.82 -7.66
CA PRO A 119 0.25 12.97 -7.09
C PRO A 119 -0.87 12.49 -6.15
N PRO A 120 -1.14 13.20 -5.02
CA PRO A 120 -2.21 12.82 -4.11
C PRO A 120 -3.51 12.65 -4.92
N PRO A 121 -4.31 11.60 -4.66
CA PRO A 121 -5.53 11.38 -5.40
C PRO A 121 -6.36 12.67 -5.35
N PRO A 122 -6.92 13.12 -6.48
CA PRO A 122 -7.77 14.31 -6.47
C PRO A 122 -8.82 14.10 -5.37
N PRO A 123 -9.05 15.10 -4.49
CA PRO A 123 -10.03 14.96 -3.43
C PRO A 123 -11.32 14.48 -4.09
N ALA A 124 -11.84 13.35 -3.60
CA ALA A 124 -13.00 12.67 -4.19
C ALA A 124 -14.02 13.73 -4.57
N GLN A 125 -14.14 14.02 -5.86
CA GLN A 125 -15.05 15.04 -6.33
C GLN A 125 -16.42 14.54 -5.90
N ALA A 126 -17.01 15.25 -4.94
CA ALA A 126 -18.38 15.03 -4.51
C ALA A 126 -19.26 15.21 -5.74
N SER A 127 -19.43 14.11 -6.48
CA SER A 127 -20.32 14.03 -7.61
C SER A 127 -21.72 13.96 -7.03
N GLY A 128 -22.33 15.14 -6.86
CA GLY A 128 -23.53 15.29 -6.05
C GLY A 128 -24.18 16.67 -6.10
N TRP A 129 -24.42 17.19 -7.30
CA TRP A 129 -25.62 17.97 -7.69
C TRP A 129 -26.15 19.07 -6.75
N GLY A 130 -25.91 20.33 -7.13
CA GLY A 130 -26.55 21.50 -6.51
C GLY A 130 -26.45 22.79 -7.32
N ALA A 131 -26.95 22.80 -8.55
CA ALA A 131 -27.47 23.93 -9.34
C ALA A 131 -26.59 25.20 -9.61
N PRO A 132 -26.78 25.88 -10.75
CA PRO A 132 -26.00 27.05 -11.15
C PRO A 132 -26.54 28.33 -10.49
N ALA A 133 -25.70 29.04 -9.73
CA ALA A 133 -25.97 30.45 -9.39
C ALA A 133 -25.61 31.32 -10.59
N ARG A 134 -26.57 31.41 -11.51
CA ARG A 134 -26.71 32.49 -12.48
C ARG A 134 -26.86 33.80 -11.70
N SER A 135 -25.80 34.61 -11.61
CA SER A 135 -25.93 36.04 -11.31
C SER A 135 -25.34 36.81 -12.48
N TYR A 136 -26.19 36.97 -13.50
CA TYR A 136 -26.16 38.13 -14.37
C TYR A 136 -27.03 39.21 -13.71
N SER A 137 -26.63 40.47 -13.87
CA SER A 137 -27.19 41.71 -13.31
C SER A 137 -26.71 42.01 -11.88
N ASP A 138 -26.05 43.13 -11.58
CA ASP A 138 -26.34 44.48 -12.06
C ASP A 138 -25.08 45.36 -11.93
N GLU A 139 -24.45 45.75 -13.04
CA GLU A 139 -23.63 46.95 -13.10
C GLU A 139 -24.05 47.71 -14.36
N PRO A 140 -24.76 48.84 -14.21
CA PRO A 140 -24.73 49.91 -15.18
C PRO A 140 -23.86 51.07 -14.68
N PRO A 141 -23.29 51.84 -15.61
CA PRO A 141 -22.13 52.69 -15.37
C PRO A 141 -22.47 54.12 -14.90
N PHE A 142 -21.42 54.76 -14.37
CA PHE A 142 -21.20 56.18 -14.04
C PHE A 142 -21.37 56.59 -12.57
#